data_AF-A0A961UY82-F1
#
_entry.id   AF-A0A961UY82-F1
#
_cell.length_a   1.000
_cell.length_b   1.000
_cell.length_c   1.000
_cell.angle_alpha   90.00
_cell.angle_beta   90.00
_cell.angle_gamma   90.00
#
_symmetry.space_group_name_H-M   'P 1'
#
loop_
_entity.id
_entity.type
_entity.pdbx_description
1 polymer ?
#
loop_
_entity_poly.entity_id
_entity_poly.type
_entity_poly.pdbx_seq_one_letter_code
_entity_poly.pdbx_strand_id
1 'polypeptide(L)' 'MALEDAPSGANAVDSARYIEAMARELRVIASRSGLGFLAFLLRMVEDDAGAEARRQDGTADT' A
#
# COMPACT_ATOMS: atom_id res chain seq x y z
N MET A 1 2.68 -35.06 5.73
CA MET A 1 3.37 -33.81 6.08
C MET A 1 2.48 -32.68 5.58
N ALA A 2 1.56 -32.24 6.43
CA ALA A 2 0.77 -31.05 6.16
C ALA A 2 1.74 -29.88 6.31
N LEU A 3 2.03 -29.18 5.23
CA LEU A 3 2.63 -27.85 5.31
C LEU A 3 1.60 -27.01 6.04
N GLU A 4 1.92 -26.73 7.30
CA GLU A 4 1.16 -25.91 8.22
C GLU A 4 0.66 -24.67 7.49
N ASP A 5 -0.61 -24.32 7.72
CA ASP A 5 -1.19 -23.04 7.38
C ASP A 5 -0.19 -21.94 7.78
N ALA A 6 0.58 -21.45 6.81
CA ALA A 6 1.28 -20.19 6.98
C ALA A 6 0.20 -19.20 7.40
N PRO A 7 0.38 -18.44 8.51
CA PRO A 7 -0.65 -17.50 8.97
C PRO A 7 -1.07 -16.69 7.76
N SER A 8 -2.31 -16.88 7.30
CA SER A 8 -2.79 -16.42 6.00
C SER A 8 -2.30 -14.99 5.80
N GLY A 9 -1.31 -14.84 4.91
CA GLY A 9 -0.51 -13.63 4.80
C GLY A 9 -1.42 -12.41 4.79
N ALA A 10 -1.03 -11.37 5.55
CA ALA A 10 -1.74 -10.11 5.68
C ALA A 10 -2.68 -9.83 4.50
N ASN A 11 -4.00 -9.83 4.78
CA ASN A 11 -5.08 -9.60 3.82
C ASN A 11 -4.64 -8.59 2.75
N ALA A 12 -4.81 -8.91 1.46
CA ALA A 12 -4.36 -8.09 0.35
C ALA A 12 -4.87 -6.63 0.46
N VAL A 13 -6.09 -6.45 0.98
CA VAL A 13 -6.65 -5.12 1.31
C VAL A 13 -5.81 -4.41 2.37
N ASP A 14 -5.52 -5.09 3.49
CA ASP A 14 -4.77 -4.51 4.61
C ASP A 14 -3.33 -4.19 4.20
N SER A 15 -2.72 -5.04 3.38
CA SER A 15 -1.42 -4.78 2.77
C SER A 15 -1.44 -3.54 1.87
N ALA A 16 -2.45 -3.40 1.01
CA ALA A 16 -2.60 -2.24 0.14
C ALA A 16 -2.80 -0.94 0.94
N ARG A 17 -3.67 -0.97 1.97
CA ARG A 17 -3.89 0.17 2.88
C ARG A 17 -2.62 0.55 3.65
N TYR A 18 -1.85 -0.44 4.09
CA TYR A 18 -0.56 -0.21 4.76
C TYR A 18 0.44 0.49 3.83
N ILE A 19 0.57 0.02 2.58
CA ILE A 19 1.45 0.65 1.59
C ILE A 19 1.01 2.07 1.29
N GLU A 20 -0.29 2.34 1.14
CA GLU A 20 -0.81 3.70 0.94
C GLU A 20 -0.40 4.64 2.08
N ALA A 21 -0.60 4.21 3.33
CA ALA A 21 -0.25 5.00 4.51
C ALA A 21 1.26 5.29 4.59
N MET A 22 2.09 4.26 4.38
CA MET A 22 3.55 4.40 4.38
C MET A 22 4.05 5.33 3.27
N ALA A 23 3.50 5.19 2.04
CA ALA A 23 3.85 6.04 0.92
C ALA A 23 3.50 7.52 1.19
N ARG A 24 2.34 7.77 1.81
CA ARG A 24 1.91 9.11 2.24
C ARG A 24 2.88 9.73 3.24
N GLU A 25 3.26 8.99 4.29
CA GLU A 25 4.20 9.48 5.32
C GLU A 25 5.58 9.79 4.73
N LEU A 26 6.13 8.84 3.96
CA LEU A 26 7.42 9.02 3.30
C LEU A 26 7.40 10.18 2.30
N ARG A 27 6.29 10.40 1.59
CA ARG A 27 6.14 11.52 0.64
C ARG A 27 6.27 12.86 1.35
N VAL A 28 5.67 12.99 2.54
CA VAL A 28 5.77 14.21 3.34
C VAL A 28 7.23 14.44 3.77
N ILE A 29 7.92 13.39 4.21
CA ILE A 29 9.35 13.47 4.57
C ILE A 29 10.19 13.89 3.35
N ALA A 30 10.04 13.19 2.22
CA ALA A 30 10.76 13.50 0.99
C ALA A 30 10.54 14.94 0.51
N SER A 31 9.29 15.43 0.58
CA SER A 31 8.94 16.82 0.22
C SER A 31 9.66 17.83 1.13
N ARG A 32 9.68 17.57 2.45
CA ARG A 32 10.34 18.45 3.43
C ARG A 32 11.86 18.41 3.33
N SER A 33 12.43 17.32 2.85
CA SER A 33 13.87 17.15 2.62
C SER A 33 14.35 17.66 1.25
N GLY A 34 13.47 18.27 0.44
CA GLY A 34 13.83 18.76 -0.90
C GLY A 34 14.02 17.65 -1.95
N LEU A 35 13.59 16.42 -1.66
CA LEU A 35 13.68 15.27 -2.56
C LEU A 35 12.43 15.20 -3.46
N GLY A 36 12.25 16.20 -4.32
CA GLY A 36 11.01 16.38 -5.10
C GLY A 36 10.67 15.20 -6.02
N PHE A 37 11.65 14.61 -6.70
CA PHE A 37 11.42 13.44 -7.54
C PHE A 37 10.99 12.21 -6.74
N LEU A 38 11.60 11.98 -5.57
CA LEU A 38 11.19 10.90 -4.68
C LEU A 38 9.76 11.11 -4.15
N ALA A 39 9.41 12.34 -3.78
CA ALA A 39 8.06 12.69 -3.37
C ALA A 39 7.03 12.43 -4.49
N PHE A 40 7.38 12.69 -5.75
CA PHE A 40 6.56 12.35 -6.91
C PHE A 40 6.36 10.83 -7.06
N LEU A 41 7.43 10.03 -6.96
CA LEU A 41 7.32 8.57 -7.03
C LEU A 41 6.45 8.02 -5.90
N LEU A 42 6.62 8.53 -4.68
CA LEU A 42 5.82 8.13 -3.53
C LEU A 42 4.35 8.53 -3.67
N ARG A 43 4.05 9.61 -4.39
CA ARG A 43 2.67 9.97 -4.74
C ARG A 43 2.03 8.93 -5.66
N MET A 44 2.78 8.47 -6.67
CA MET A 44 2.30 7.43 -7.59
C MET A 44 1.99 6.13 -6.83
N VAL A 45 2.88 5.74 -5.90
CA VAL A 45 2.66 4.57 -5.03
C VAL A 45 1.44 4.76 -4.12
N GLU A 46 1.26 5.93 -3.51
CA GLU A 46 0.08 6.28 -2.72
C GLU A 46 -1.22 6.08 -3.55
N ASP A 47 -1.25 6.62 -4.77
CA ASP A 47 -2.41 6.55 -5.65
C ASP A 47 -2.70 5.11 -6.12
N ASP A 48 -1.67 4.34 -6.50
CA ASP A 48 -1.79 2.95 -6.95
C ASP A 48 -2.23 2.00 -5.82
N ALA A 49 -1.65 2.14 -4.63
CA ALA A 49 -2.01 1.31 -3.48
C ALA A 49 -3.46 1.58 -3.02
N GLY A 50 -3.89 2.85 -3.03
CA GLY A 50 -5.28 3.19 -2.75
C GLY A 50 -6.24 2.63 -3.80
N ALA A 51 -5.84 2.60 -5.08
CA ALA A 51 -6.63 1.97 -6.14
C ALA A 51 -6.71 0.45 -5.97
N GLU A 52 -5.63 -0.20 -5.55
CA GLU A 52 -5.62 -1.64 -5.24
C GLU A 52 -6.54 -1.99 -4.07
N ALA A 53 -6.47 -1.23 -2.96
CA ALA A 53 -7.32 -1.48 -1.80
C ALA A 53 -8.81 -1.44 -2.17
N ARG A 54 -9.24 -0.46 -2.98
CA ARG A 54 -10.62 -0.35 -3.48
C ARG A 54 -11.03 -1.52 -4.38
N ARG A 55 -10.11 -2.02 -5.22
CA ARG A 55 -10.39 -3.17 -6.08
C ARG A 55 -10.60 -4.44 -5.25
N GLN A 56 -9.71 -4.67 -4.27
CA GLN A 56 -9.75 -5.83 -3.39
C GLN A 56 -10.98 -5.82 -2.48
N ASP A 57 -11.37 -4.65 -1.95
CA ASP A 57 -12.61 -4.48 -1.19
C ASP A 57 -13.85 -4.81 -2.04
N GLY A 58 -13.89 -4.38 -3.31
CA GLY A 58 -15.01 -4.66 -4.22
C GLY A 58 -15.11 -6.12 -4.66
N THR A 59 -14.00 -6.86 -4.68
CA THR A 59 -13.99 -8.30 -4.99
C THR A 59 -14.40 -9.19 -3.80
N ALA A 60 -14.43 -8.66 -2.58
CA ALA A 60 -14.83 -9.44 -1.39
C ALA A 60 -16.36 -9.59 -1.25
N ASP A 61 -17.13 -8.84 -2.03
CA ASP A 61 -18.60 -8.73 -1.91
C ASP A 61 -19.37 -9.54 -3.00
N THR A 62 -18.68 -10.37 -3.80
CA THR A 62 -19.26 -11.22 -4.87
C THR A 62 -18.91 -12.68 -4.69
#